data_AF-A0A4S8QQI9-F1
#
_entry.id   AF-A0A4S8QQI9-F1
#
_cell.length_a   1.000
_cell.length_b   1.000
_cell.length_c   1.000
_cell.angle_alpha   90.00
_cell.angle_beta   90.00
_cell.angle_gamma   90.00
#
_symmetry.space_group_name_H-M   'P 1'
#
loop_
_entity.id
_entity.type
_entity.pdbx_description
1 polymer ?
#
loop_
_entity_poly.entity_id
_entity_poly.type
_entity_poly.pdbx_seq_one_letter_code
_entity_poly.pdbx_strand_id
1 'polypeptide(L)'
;MNTNARRRGAKVAPSHYPRIAFHGLRFAQLISATIVGGIMAYFMYYLRAERIPIPWTFIVLFSISLATVAVLILTIILYNFTYLSPKFNCLLNGTVSIFWMLGFALLSWNLSNTLKKSCDLQTWRSGVAISVCREYKALWTFTLVGTLSTLAALALDIWTHRKTTERGVYVLPEDDKNAAMLKDMNGKNSKTKGYEPSRGGAFEEEIDIAYHNRYGDDALESVGYHDRMLQK
;
A
#
# COMPACT_ATOMS: atom_id res chain seq x y z
N MET A 1 27.74 31.67 -0.63
CA MET A 1 26.72 30.66 -0.95
C MET A 1 26.87 29.50 0.03
N ASN A 2 26.00 29.43 1.05
CA ASN A 2 26.08 28.41 2.10
C ASN A 2 25.23 27.19 1.71
N THR A 3 25.90 26.11 1.32
CA THR A 3 25.33 24.80 1.00
C THR A 3 25.23 23.95 2.26
N ASN A 4 24.28 24.24 3.18
CA ASN A 4 24.08 23.43 4.39
C ASN A 4 22.59 23.14 4.65
N ALA A 5 21.93 22.50 3.69
CA ALA A 5 20.56 22.00 3.85
C ALA A 5 20.36 20.61 3.22
N ARG A 6 21.36 19.73 3.29
CA ARG A 6 21.22 18.34 2.86
C ARG A 6 21.40 17.40 4.06
N ARG A 7 20.39 16.55 4.26
CA ARG A 7 20.28 15.46 5.25
C ARG A 7 19.69 15.82 6.62
N ARG A 8 18.41 16.24 6.63
CA ARG A 8 17.50 15.68 7.63
C ARG A 8 16.99 14.39 7.03
N GLY A 9 17.35 13.26 7.64
CA GLY A 9 16.80 11.96 7.26
C GLY A 9 15.28 12.08 7.28
N ALA A 10 14.66 12.06 6.12
CA ALA A 10 13.22 11.97 6.00
C ALA A 10 12.84 10.64 6.64
N LYS A 11 12.45 10.68 7.92
CA LYS A 11 11.78 9.56 8.58
C LYS A 11 10.46 9.42 7.80
N VAL A 12 10.49 8.57 6.78
CA VAL A 12 9.30 8.20 6.02
C VAL A 12 8.27 7.76 7.05
N ALA A 13 7.11 8.43 7.07
CA ALA A 13 6.06 8.12 8.04
C ALA A 13 5.82 6.60 8.04
N PRO A 14 5.83 5.93 9.21
CA PRO A 14 5.64 4.50 9.27
C PRO A 14 4.34 4.13 8.55
N SER A 15 4.40 3.18 7.61
CA SER A 15 3.21 2.70 6.94
C SER A 15 2.20 2.21 7.99
N HIS A 16 0.99 2.76 7.98
CA HIS A 16 -0.08 2.41 8.94
C HIS A 16 -0.61 0.98 8.77
N TYR A 17 -0.17 0.26 7.73
CA TYR A 17 -0.63 -1.09 7.41
C TYR A 17 0.14 -2.16 8.19
N PRO A 18 -0.53 -3.19 8.72
CA PRO A 18 0.15 -4.38 9.20
C PRO A 18 0.83 -5.11 8.02
N ARG A 19 2.17 -5.10 7.99
CA ARG A 19 2.98 -5.51 6.83
C ARG A 19 2.63 -6.91 6.31
N ILE A 20 2.43 -7.88 7.22
CA ILE A 20 2.17 -9.28 6.88
C ILE A 20 0.81 -9.44 6.18
N ALA A 21 -0.26 -8.86 6.74
CA ALA A 21 -1.59 -8.94 6.14
C ALA A 21 -1.64 -8.22 4.78
N PHE A 22 -0.96 -7.07 4.67
CA PHE A 22 -0.91 -6.26 3.46
C PHE A 22 -0.21 -6.97 2.29
N HIS A 23 0.92 -7.62 2.54
CA HIS A 23 1.67 -8.35 1.50
C HIS A 23 1.07 -9.73 1.25
N GLY A 24 0.58 -10.42 2.28
CA GLY A 24 -0.08 -11.72 2.14
C GLY A 24 -1.33 -11.66 1.26
N LEU A 25 -2.18 -10.65 1.47
CA LEU A 25 -3.38 -10.47 0.65
C LEU A 25 -3.06 -10.14 -0.80
N ARG A 26 -2.07 -9.27 -1.05
CA ARG A 26 -1.62 -8.95 -2.42
C ARG A 26 -0.99 -10.16 -3.12
N PHE A 27 -0.24 -10.97 -2.39
CA PHE A 27 0.33 -12.20 -2.93
C PHE A 27 -0.76 -13.21 -3.31
N ALA A 28 -1.76 -13.41 -2.44
CA ALA A 28 -2.91 -14.26 -2.74
C ALA A 28 -3.69 -13.75 -3.97
N GLN A 29 -3.90 -12.43 -4.07
CA GLN A 29 -4.51 -11.81 -5.25
C GLN A 29 -3.69 -12.05 -6.52
N LEU A 30 -2.37 -11.89 -6.45
CA LEU A 30 -1.48 -12.09 -7.59
C LEU A 30 -1.48 -13.54 -8.07
N ILE A 31 -1.38 -14.50 -7.15
CA ILE A 31 -1.45 -15.93 -7.48
C ILE A 31 -2.79 -16.25 -8.12
N SER A 32 -3.88 -15.81 -7.50
CA SER A 32 -5.23 -16.04 -8.01
C SER A 32 -5.41 -15.45 -9.42
N ALA A 33 -5.03 -14.18 -9.60
CA ALA A 33 -5.12 -13.51 -10.89
C ALA A 33 -4.28 -14.23 -11.96
N THR A 34 -3.07 -14.66 -11.62
CA THR A 34 -2.17 -15.37 -12.53
C THR A 34 -2.75 -16.71 -12.96
N ILE A 35 -3.27 -17.51 -12.02
CA ILE A 35 -3.85 -18.83 -12.32
C ILE A 35 -5.12 -18.68 -13.17
N VAL A 36 -6.03 -17.80 -12.76
CA VAL A 36 -7.27 -17.52 -13.53
C VAL A 36 -6.94 -17.02 -14.93
N GLY A 37 -5.99 -16.08 -15.05
CA GLY A 37 -5.53 -15.56 -16.33
C GLY A 37 -4.89 -16.64 -17.21
N GLY A 38 -4.07 -17.52 -16.63
CA GLY A 38 -3.45 -18.64 -17.33
C GLY A 38 -4.46 -19.65 -17.85
N ILE A 39 -5.42 -20.08 -17.03
CA ILE A 39 -6.49 -21.00 -17.44
C ILE A 39 -7.36 -20.37 -18.54
N MET A 40 -7.72 -19.08 -18.41
CA MET A 40 -8.49 -18.37 -19.43
C MET A 40 -7.72 -18.23 -20.74
N ALA A 41 -6.43 -17.88 -20.70
CA ALA A 41 -5.57 -17.79 -21.87
C ALA A 41 -5.45 -19.16 -22.58
N TYR A 42 -5.26 -20.24 -21.80
CA TYR A 42 -5.24 -21.61 -22.31
C TYR A 42 -6.53 -21.94 -23.06
N PHE A 43 -7.70 -21.72 -22.46
CA PHE A 43 -8.97 -22.01 -23.12
C PHE A 43 -9.19 -21.15 -24.37
N MET A 44 -8.88 -19.85 -24.31
CA MET A 44 -9.00 -18.97 -25.46
C MET A 44 -8.09 -19.40 -26.62
N TYR A 45 -6.86 -19.83 -26.32
CA TYR A 45 -5.93 -20.34 -27.34
C TYR A 45 -6.54 -21.52 -28.11
N TYR A 46 -7.04 -22.53 -27.40
CA TYR A 46 -7.63 -23.70 -28.03
C TYR A 46 -8.93 -23.38 -28.78
N LEU A 47 -9.80 -22.53 -28.22
CA LEU A 47 -11.03 -22.10 -28.91
C LEU A 47 -10.70 -21.37 -30.22
N ARG A 48 -9.63 -20.58 -30.25
CA ARG A 48 -9.17 -19.89 -31.46
C ARG A 48 -8.57 -20.84 -32.48
N ALA A 49 -7.77 -21.81 -32.03
CA ALA A 49 -7.20 -22.85 -32.89
C ALA A 49 -8.31 -23.65 -33.60
N GLU A 50 -9.36 -24.01 -32.87
CA GLU A 50 -10.51 -24.76 -33.38
C GLU A 50 -11.58 -23.88 -34.07
N ARG A 51 -11.33 -22.58 -34.25
CA ARG A 51 -12.27 -21.61 -34.87
C ARG A 51 -13.64 -21.51 -34.18
N ILE A 52 -13.70 -21.82 -32.89
CA ILE A 52 -14.91 -21.72 -32.07
C ILE A 52 -15.02 -20.28 -31.52
N PRO A 53 -16.22 -19.66 -31.52
CA PRO A 53 -16.40 -18.34 -30.93
C PRO A 53 -16.09 -18.35 -29.42
N ILE A 54 -15.33 -17.37 -28.96
CA ILE A 54 -14.97 -17.25 -27.55
C ILE A 54 -16.20 -16.76 -26.76
N PRO A 55 -16.62 -17.46 -25.68
CA PRO A 55 -17.67 -16.97 -24.80
C PRO A 55 -17.28 -15.62 -24.18
N TRP A 56 -18.19 -14.65 -24.20
CA TRP A 56 -17.94 -13.30 -23.67
C TRP A 56 -17.52 -13.31 -22.19
N THR A 57 -18.03 -14.25 -21.40
CA THR A 57 -17.69 -14.42 -19.97
C THR A 57 -16.20 -14.69 -19.76
N PHE A 58 -15.56 -15.41 -20.68
CA PHE A 58 -14.13 -15.72 -20.59
C PHE A 58 -13.31 -14.45 -20.85
N ILE A 59 -13.74 -13.63 -21.83
CA ILE A 59 -13.09 -12.35 -22.15
C ILE A 59 -13.15 -11.41 -20.94
N VAL A 60 -14.30 -11.34 -20.28
CA VAL A 60 -14.48 -10.53 -19.07
C VAL A 60 -13.55 -11.00 -17.96
N LEU A 61 -13.56 -12.28 -17.61
CA LEU A 61 -12.70 -12.83 -16.55
C LEU A 61 -11.20 -12.66 -16.84
N PHE A 62 -10.78 -12.86 -18.09
CA PHE A 62 -9.40 -12.64 -18.50
C PHE A 62 -9.01 -11.16 -18.38
N SER A 63 -9.89 -10.25 -18.81
CA SER A 63 -9.66 -8.81 -18.67
C SER A 63 -9.55 -8.38 -17.21
N ILE A 64 -10.39 -8.93 -16.32
CA ILE A 64 -10.35 -8.66 -14.88
C ILE A 64 -9.03 -9.16 -14.28
N SER A 65 -8.58 -10.36 -14.66
CA SER A 65 -7.30 -10.91 -14.24
C SER A 65 -6.13 -10.01 -14.68
N LEU A 66 -6.06 -9.63 -15.95
CA LEU A 66 -5.01 -8.74 -16.48
C LEU A 66 -5.02 -7.36 -15.81
N ALA A 67 -6.20 -6.77 -15.65
CA ALA A 67 -6.36 -5.49 -14.96
C ALA A 67 -5.89 -5.59 -13.49
N THR A 68 -6.19 -6.70 -12.82
CA THR A 68 -5.73 -6.95 -11.44
C THR A 68 -4.20 -7.01 -11.38
N VAL A 69 -3.55 -7.75 -12.28
CA VAL A 69 -2.08 -7.80 -12.36
C VAL A 69 -1.50 -6.41 -12.63
N ALA A 70 -2.07 -5.65 -13.56
CA ALA A 70 -1.63 -4.29 -13.86
C ALA A 70 -1.78 -3.34 -12.66
N VAL A 71 -2.90 -3.40 -11.95
CA VAL A 71 -3.13 -2.62 -10.72
C VAL A 71 -2.15 -3.01 -9.62
N LEU A 72 -1.87 -4.31 -9.44
CA LEU A 72 -0.87 -4.77 -8.47
C LEU A 72 0.53 -4.28 -8.82
N ILE A 73 0.94 -4.35 -10.09
CA ILE A 73 2.24 -3.80 -10.55
C ILE A 73 2.29 -2.29 -10.32
N LEU A 74 1.25 -1.55 -10.70
CA LEU A 74 1.18 -0.11 -10.51
C LEU A 74 1.28 0.26 -9.02
N THR A 75 0.55 -0.44 -8.15
CA THR A 75 0.61 -0.18 -6.70
C THR A 75 1.98 -0.52 -6.11
N ILE A 76 2.66 -1.56 -6.59
CA ILE A 76 4.05 -1.87 -6.20
C ILE A 76 4.98 -0.74 -6.63
N ILE A 77 4.91 -0.30 -7.89
CA ILE A 77 5.74 0.80 -8.40
C ILE A 77 5.49 2.07 -7.57
N LEU A 78 4.23 2.46 -7.40
CA LEU A 78 3.88 3.65 -6.63
C LEU A 78 4.34 3.54 -5.18
N TYR A 79 4.23 2.37 -4.55
CA TYR A 79 4.73 2.15 -3.19
C TYR A 79 6.26 2.33 -3.06
N ASN A 80 7.02 1.94 -4.09
CA ASN A 80 8.48 2.08 -4.09
C ASN A 80 8.95 3.49 -4.45
N PHE A 81 8.26 4.19 -5.36
CA PHE A 81 8.71 5.47 -5.92
C PHE A 81 7.98 6.70 -5.36
N THR A 82 6.80 6.55 -4.74
CA THR A 82 5.94 7.67 -4.34
C THR A 82 5.22 7.43 -3.01
N TYR A 83 4.65 8.49 -2.42
CA TYR A 83 3.70 8.34 -1.34
C TYR A 83 2.34 7.90 -1.89
N LEU A 84 1.92 6.68 -1.58
CA LEU A 84 0.61 6.17 -2.00
C LEU A 84 -0.49 6.73 -1.09
N SER A 85 -1.39 7.54 -1.65
CA SER A 85 -2.52 8.06 -0.87
C SER A 85 -3.47 6.92 -0.45
N PRO A 86 -3.90 6.86 0.82
CA PRO A 86 -4.81 5.81 1.30
C PRO A 86 -6.15 5.76 0.52
N LYS A 87 -6.63 6.92 0.08
CA LYS A 87 -7.86 7.04 -0.73
C LYS A 87 -7.70 6.39 -2.10
N PHE A 88 -6.55 6.57 -2.76
CA PHE A 88 -6.29 5.98 -4.07
C PHE A 88 -6.15 4.44 -3.99
N ASN A 89 -5.46 3.92 -2.98
CA ASN A 89 -5.37 2.48 -2.77
C ASN A 89 -6.74 1.85 -2.48
N CYS A 90 -7.56 2.51 -1.64
CA CYS A 90 -8.92 2.07 -1.36
C CYS A 90 -9.81 2.07 -2.62
N LEU A 91 -9.69 3.09 -3.48
CA LEU A 91 -10.42 3.16 -4.73
C LEU A 91 -10.02 2.00 -5.67
N LEU A 92 -8.72 1.79 -5.87
CA LEU A 92 -8.21 0.71 -6.72
C LEU A 92 -8.65 -0.67 -6.24
N ASN A 93 -8.46 -0.98 -4.95
CA ASN A 93 -8.88 -2.26 -4.39
C ASN A 93 -10.40 -2.42 -4.37
N GLY A 94 -11.14 -1.33 -4.22
CA GLY A 94 -12.61 -1.30 -4.33
C GLY A 94 -13.08 -1.68 -5.73
N THR A 95 -12.54 -1.02 -6.76
CA THR A 95 -12.86 -1.32 -8.16
C THR A 95 -12.51 -2.76 -8.52
N VAL A 96 -11.32 -3.23 -8.13
CA VAL A 96 -10.90 -4.62 -8.35
C VAL A 96 -11.87 -5.58 -7.67
N SER A 97 -12.26 -5.34 -6.41
CA SER A 97 -13.20 -6.21 -5.68
C SER A 97 -14.56 -6.32 -6.36
N ILE A 98 -15.11 -5.22 -6.87
CA ILE A 98 -16.38 -5.23 -7.61
C ILE A 98 -16.28 -6.10 -8.85
N PHE A 99 -15.19 -5.96 -9.61
CA PHE A 99 -14.98 -6.76 -10.81
C PHE A 99 -14.81 -8.25 -10.50
N TRP A 100 -14.07 -8.61 -9.45
CA TRP A 100 -13.95 -10.02 -9.03
C TRP A 100 -15.29 -10.61 -8.61
N MET A 101 -16.10 -9.88 -7.85
CA MET A 101 -17.46 -10.31 -7.47
C MET A 101 -18.34 -10.54 -8.69
N LEU A 102 -18.34 -9.61 -9.65
CA LEU A 102 -19.09 -9.75 -10.90
C LEU A 102 -18.60 -10.95 -11.71
N GLY A 103 -17.29 -11.11 -11.85
CA GLY A 103 -16.67 -12.24 -12.53
C GLY A 103 -17.03 -13.57 -11.88
N PHE A 104 -16.96 -13.67 -10.56
CA PHE A 104 -17.32 -14.85 -9.80
C PHE A 104 -18.81 -15.22 -9.94
N ALA A 105 -19.71 -14.23 -9.87
CA ALA A 105 -21.14 -14.44 -10.05
C ALA A 105 -21.46 -14.96 -11.46
N LEU A 106 -20.91 -14.31 -12.50
CA LEU A 106 -21.10 -14.71 -13.89
C LEU A 106 -20.52 -16.11 -14.16
N LEU A 107 -19.34 -16.41 -13.63
CA LEU A 107 -18.70 -17.71 -13.76
C LEU A 107 -19.54 -18.80 -13.09
N SER A 108 -20.00 -18.55 -11.86
CA SER A 108 -20.81 -19.49 -11.08
C SER A 108 -22.13 -19.79 -11.78
N TRP A 109 -22.77 -18.77 -12.37
CA TRP A 109 -23.98 -18.94 -13.16
C TRP A 109 -23.74 -19.84 -14.37
N ASN A 110 -22.70 -19.52 -15.16
CA ASN A 110 -22.39 -20.22 -16.40
C ASN A 110 -21.94 -21.67 -16.16
N LEU A 111 -21.18 -21.93 -15.10
CA LEU A 111 -20.66 -23.26 -14.75
C LEU A 111 -21.56 -24.06 -13.80
N SER A 112 -22.73 -23.55 -13.42
CA SER A 112 -23.60 -24.16 -12.40
C SER A 112 -23.89 -25.65 -12.63
N ASN A 113 -24.10 -26.05 -13.89
CA ASN A 113 -24.35 -27.45 -14.27
C ASN A 113 -23.09 -28.33 -14.15
N THR A 114 -21.92 -27.78 -14.48
CA THR A 114 -20.62 -28.48 -14.38
C THR A 114 -20.21 -28.65 -12.92
N LEU A 115 -20.44 -27.64 -12.09
CA LEU A 115 -20.05 -27.63 -10.68
C LEU A 115 -20.80 -28.69 -9.86
N LYS A 116 -22.08 -28.92 -10.19
CA LYS A 116 -22.92 -29.94 -9.53
C LYS A 116 -22.54 -31.38 -9.89
N LYS A 117 -21.83 -31.60 -10.99
CA LYS A 117 -21.47 -32.94 -11.48
C LYS A 117 -20.07 -33.34 -11.04
N SER A 118 -19.85 -34.62 -10.82
CA SER A 118 -18.51 -35.19 -10.60
C SER A 118 -17.73 -35.22 -11.92
N CYS A 119 -16.40 -35.10 -11.85
CA CYS A 119 -15.53 -35.19 -13.02
C CYS A 119 -15.08 -36.64 -13.22
N ASP A 120 -16.01 -37.50 -13.62
CA ASP A 120 -15.80 -38.94 -13.79
C ASP A 120 -16.16 -39.42 -15.22
N LEU A 121 -15.67 -40.62 -15.57
CA LEU A 121 -15.95 -41.24 -16.88
C LEU A 121 -17.45 -41.57 -17.05
N GLN A 122 -18.11 -41.86 -15.91
CA GLN A 122 -19.56 -41.99 -15.71
C GLN A 122 -20.37 -40.97 -16.50
N THR A 123 -20.08 -39.72 -16.15
CA THR A 123 -20.84 -38.54 -16.57
C THR A 123 -20.31 -37.94 -17.86
N TRP A 124 -18.99 -37.92 -18.06
CA TRP A 124 -18.36 -37.15 -19.14
C TRP A 124 -17.92 -37.96 -20.35
N ARG A 125 -17.91 -39.30 -20.26
CA ARG A 125 -17.68 -40.27 -21.37
C ARG A 125 -16.37 -40.14 -22.17
N SER A 126 -15.55 -39.12 -21.89
CA SER A 126 -14.29 -38.82 -22.57
C SER A 126 -13.27 -38.28 -21.58
N GLY A 127 -12.00 -38.71 -21.71
CA GLY A 127 -10.89 -38.22 -20.89
C GLY A 127 -10.64 -36.72 -21.04
N VAL A 128 -10.86 -36.18 -22.25
CA VAL A 128 -10.74 -34.73 -22.53
C VAL A 128 -11.83 -33.94 -21.79
N ALA A 129 -13.05 -34.48 -21.74
CA ALA A 129 -14.15 -33.83 -21.05
C ALA A 129 -13.94 -33.82 -19.51
N ILE A 130 -13.30 -34.88 -18.97
CA ILE A 130 -12.90 -34.93 -17.56
C ILE A 130 -11.83 -33.88 -17.24
N SER A 131 -10.82 -33.69 -18.09
CA SER A 131 -9.78 -32.67 -17.84
C SER A 131 -10.38 -31.27 -17.86
N VAL A 132 -11.26 -30.95 -18.83
CA VAL A 132 -11.98 -29.67 -18.88
C VAL A 132 -12.84 -29.45 -17.62
N CYS A 133 -13.53 -30.48 -17.13
CA CYS A 133 -14.28 -30.41 -15.88
C CYS A 133 -13.41 -30.02 -14.67
N ARG A 134 -12.20 -30.60 -14.57
CA ARG A 134 -11.25 -30.29 -13.49
C ARG A 134 -10.74 -28.85 -13.59
N GLU A 135 -10.39 -28.41 -14.79
CA GLU A 135 -9.95 -27.04 -15.04
C GLU A 135 -11.05 -26.01 -14.71
N TYR A 136 -12.32 -26.30 -15.03
CA TYR A 136 -13.44 -25.42 -14.64
C TYR A 136 -13.66 -25.36 -13.13
N LYS A 137 -13.44 -26.47 -12.40
CA LYS A 137 -13.50 -26.46 -10.93
C LYS A 137 -12.34 -25.69 -10.33
N ALA A 138 -11.12 -25.88 -10.85
CA ALA A 138 -9.95 -25.11 -10.43
C ALA A 138 -10.15 -23.61 -10.71
N LEU A 139 -10.61 -23.26 -11.90
CA LEU A 139 -10.94 -21.88 -12.26
C LEU A 139 -11.94 -21.27 -11.27
N TRP A 140 -13.00 -22.00 -10.92
CA TRP A 140 -14.00 -21.53 -9.96
C TRP A 140 -13.41 -21.33 -8.56
N THR A 141 -12.61 -22.27 -8.06
CA THR A 141 -12.01 -22.16 -6.72
C THR A 141 -10.99 -21.03 -6.64
N PHE A 142 -10.12 -20.88 -7.64
CA PHE A 142 -9.19 -19.76 -7.66
C PHE A 142 -9.93 -18.43 -7.84
N THR A 143 -11.01 -18.38 -8.62
CA THR A 143 -11.84 -17.17 -8.72
C THR A 143 -12.49 -16.80 -7.38
N LEU A 144 -12.95 -17.80 -6.61
CA LEU A 144 -13.46 -17.58 -5.25
C LEU A 144 -12.35 -17.04 -4.33
N VAL A 145 -11.16 -17.66 -4.34
CA VAL A 145 -10.01 -17.21 -3.53
C VAL A 145 -9.62 -15.77 -3.89
N GLY A 146 -9.54 -15.45 -5.18
CA GLY A 146 -9.32 -14.09 -5.67
C GLY A 146 -10.35 -13.13 -5.11
N THR A 147 -11.64 -13.46 -5.26
CA THR A 147 -12.75 -12.65 -4.74
C THR A 147 -12.62 -12.39 -3.24
N LEU A 148 -12.45 -13.44 -2.44
CA LEU A 148 -12.29 -13.32 -0.99
C LEU A 148 -11.05 -12.51 -0.61
N SER A 149 -9.93 -12.69 -1.31
CA SER A 149 -8.70 -11.93 -1.07
C SER A 149 -8.84 -10.45 -1.41
N THR A 150 -9.60 -10.11 -2.46
CA THR A 150 -9.91 -8.71 -2.81
C THR A 150 -10.83 -8.05 -1.79
N LEU A 151 -11.88 -8.75 -1.33
CA LEU A 151 -12.76 -8.26 -0.27
C LEU A 151 -12.01 -8.06 1.05
N ALA A 152 -11.15 -9.01 1.43
CA ALA A 152 -10.33 -8.89 2.63
C ALA A 152 -9.35 -7.71 2.55
N ALA A 153 -8.75 -7.46 1.38
CA ALA A 153 -7.89 -6.29 1.18
C ALA A 153 -8.66 -4.98 1.26
N LEU A 154 -9.85 -4.92 0.66
CA LEU A 154 -10.74 -3.75 0.78
C LEU A 154 -11.17 -3.51 2.23
N ALA A 155 -11.51 -4.57 2.97
CA ALA A 155 -11.85 -4.46 4.39
C ALA A 155 -10.68 -3.93 5.22
N LEU A 156 -9.45 -4.40 4.94
CA LEU A 156 -8.24 -3.89 5.58
C LEU A 156 -8.00 -2.42 5.24
N ASP A 157 -8.23 -2.00 3.99
CA ASP A 157 -8.12 -0.60 3.57
C ASP A 157 -9.15 0.29 4.27
N ILE A 158 -10.40 -0.15 4.38
CA ILE A 158 -11.46 0.58 5.11
C ILE A 158 -11.10 0.70 6.59
N TRP A 159 -10.66 -0.40 7.22
CA TRP A 159 -10.29 -0.41 8.63
C TRP A 159 -9.11 0.53 8.92
N THR A 160 -8.06 0.47 8.09
CA THR A 160 -6.91 1.37 8.22
C THR A 160 -7.28 2.82 7.93
N HIS A 161 -8.15 3.10 6.95
CA HIS A 161 -8.64 4.44 6.67
C HIS A 161 -9.43 5.01 7.84
N ARG A 162 -10.34 4.23 8.44
CA ARG A 162 -11.09 4.63 9.64
C ARG A 162 -10.15 4.94 10.80
N LYS A 163 -9.20 4.05 11.08
CA LYS A 163 -8.22 4.24 12.16
C LYS A 163 -7.29 5.45 11.94
N THR A 164 -6.94 5.73 10.68
CA THR A 164 -6.13 6.90 10.32
C THR A 164 -6.94 8.20 10.46
N THR A 165 -8.22 8.17 10.09
CA THR A 165 -9.15 9.30 10.25
C THR A 165 -9.44 9.58 11.73
N GLU A 166 -9.63 8.53 12.54
CA GLU A 166 -9.86 8.62 14.00
C GLU A 166 -8.64 9.14 14.75
N ARG A 167 -7.42 8.85 14.29
CA ARG A 167 -6.17 9.33 14.89
C ARG A 167 -5.81 10.77 14.51
N GLY A 168 -6.66 11.42 13.72
CA GLY A 168 -6.60 12.86 13.46
C GLY A 168 -5.49 13.25 12.49
N VAL A 169 -5.84 14.21 11.63
CA VAL A 169 -4.88 15.12 10.99
C VAL A 169 -3.84 15.54 12.03
N TYR A 170 -2.55 15.47 11.70
CA TYR A 170 -1.49 15.98 12.58
C TYR A 170 -1.83 17.41 12.99
N VAL A 171 -2.35 17.58 14.20
CA VAL A 171 -2.54 18.89 14.81
C VAL A 171 -1.14 19.28 15.22
N LEU A 172 -0.57 20.24 14.48
CA LEU A 172 0.71 20.83 14.85
C LEU A 172 0.65 21.17 16.35
N PRO A 173 1.59 20.67 17.18
CA PRO A 173 1.64 21.01 18.60
C PRO A 173 1.54 22.53 18.77
N GLU A 174 0.87 22.98 19.82
CA GLU A 174 0.58 24.41 20.02
C GLU A 174 1.86 25.26 20.00
N ASP A 175 2.97 24.72 20.51
CA ASP A 175 4.31 25.31 20.45
C ASP A 175 4.83 25.55 19.02
N ASP A 176 4.59 24.61 18.11
CA ASP A 176 5.00 24.74 16.70
C ASP A 176 4.09 25.73 15.95
N LYS A 177 2.81 25.84 16.34
CA LYS A 177 1.90 26.87 15.81
C LYS A 177 2.35 28.26 16.25
N ASN A 178 2.73 28.39 17.52
CA ASN A 178 3.24 29.64 18.08
C ASN A 178 4.55 30.04 17.40
N ALA A 179 5.47 29.09 17.17
CA ALA A 179 6.70 29.34 16.42
C ALA A 179 6.45 29.74 14.95
N ALA A 180 5.45 29.14 14.29
CA ALA A 180 5.06 29.49 12.94
C ALA A 180 4.41 30.88 12.85
N MET A 181 3.53 31.22 13.79
CA MET A 181 2.92 32.56 13.91
C MET A 181 3.97 33.62 14.23
N LEU A 182 4.92 33.34 15.13
CA LEU A 182 6.03 34.25 15.44
C LEU A 182 6.88 34.52 14.20
N LYS A 183 7.16 33.50 13.38
CA LYS A 183 7.87 33.69 12.10
C LYS A 183 7.08 34.53 11.08
N ASP A 184 5.75 34.35 10.98
CA ASP A 184 4.91 35.15 10.08
C ASP A 184 4.82 36.62 10.53
N MET A 185 4.71 36.85 11.85
CA MET A 185 4.72 38.19 12.44
C MET A 185 6.08 38.90 12.26
N ASN A 186 7.20 38.19 12.45
CA ASN A 186 8.53 38.76 12.24
C ASN A 186 8.83 39.00 10.75
N GLY A 187 8.29 38.16 9.86
CA GLY A 187 8.38 38.33 8.41
C GLY A 187 7.68 39.61 7.93
N LYS A 188 6.50 39.92 8.49
CA LYS A 188 5.74 41.14 8.16
C LYS A 188 6.29 42.41 8.80
N ASN A 189 6.93 42.32 9.97
CA ASN A 189 7.54 43.49 10.64
C ASN A 189 8.97 43.81 10.18
N SER A 190 9.54 43.08 9.23
CA SER A 190 10.87 43.37 8.66
C SER A 190 10.84 44.43 7.54
N LYS A 191 10.17 45.55 7.77
CA LYS A 191 10.56 46.82 7.13
C LYS A 191 11.10 47.75 8.21
N THR A 192 12.42 47.94 8.16
CA THR A 192 13.20 49.01 8.82
C THR A 192 13.23 49.04 10.34
N LYS A 193 14.36 48.61 10.92
CA LYS A 193 15.42 49.51 11.43
C LYS A 193 16.64 48.68 11.86
N GLY A 194 17.83 49.19 11.51
CA GLY A 194 19.11 48.57 11.83
C GLY A 194 19.30 48.40 13.34
N TYR A 195 19.92 47.28 13.72
CA TYR A 195 20.25 46.95 15.10
C TYR A 195 21.74 47.20 15.31
N GLU A 196 22.08 48.21 16.13
CA GLU A 196 23.37 48.30 16.80
C GLU A 196 23.35 47.43 18.07
N PRO A 197 24.40 46.65 18.37
CA PRO A 197 24.41 45.78 19.53
C PRO A 197 24.81 46.56 20.78
N SER A 198 23.90 46.69 21.75
CA SER A 198 24.22 47.07 23.12
C SER A 198 24.46 45.82 23.96
N ARG A 199 25.71 45.70 24.41
CA ARG A 199 26.28 44.66 25.27
C ARG A 199 25.75 44.81 26.70
N GLY A 200 25.07 43.80 27.24
CA GLY A 200 24.64 43.77 28.64
C GLY A 200 23.89 42.48 28.99
N GLY A 201 24.54 41.62 29.79
CA GLY A 201 24.14 40.25 30.09
C GLY A 201 22.94 40.10 31.03
N ALA A 202 22.24 38.97 30.86
CA ALA A 202 21.43 38.22 31.83
C ALA A 202 20.52 37.20 31.11
N PHE A 203 20.19 37.42 29.84
CA PHE A 203 19.17 36.64 29.12
C PHE A 203 19.72 35.46 28.28
N GLU A 204 20.98 35.53 27.85
CA GLU A 204 21.63 34.43 27.09
C GLU A 204 21.95 33.21 27.98
N GLU A 205 22.16 33.41 29.28
CA GLU A 205 22.50 32.32 30.21
C GLU A 205 21.27 31.42 30.50
N GLU A 206 20.06 32.00 30.52
CA GLU A 206 18.82 31.26 30.79
C GLU A 206 18.37 30.39 29.60
N ILE A 207 18.70 30.82 28.36
CA ILE A 207 18.39 30.07 27.14
C ILE A 207 19.35 28.88 26.96
N ASP A 208 20.64 29.03 27.30
CA ASP A 208 21.60 27.92 27.24
C ASP A 208 21.31 26.84 28.31
N ILE A 209 20.89 27.25 29.52
CA ILE A 209 20.51 26.30 30.59
C ILE A 209 19.22 25.53 30.24
N ALA A 210 18.25 26.19 29.58
CA ALA A 210 17.02 25.54 29.14
C ALA A 210 17.22 24.61 27.92
N TYR A 211 18.18 24.90 27.04
CA TYR A 211 18.47 24.07 25.87
C TYR A 211 19.29 22.82 26.24
N HIS A 212 20.19 22.93 27.23
CA HIS A 212 21.01 21.80 27.69
C HIS A 212 20.24 20.76 28.53
N ASN A 213 19.17 21.14 29.24
CA ASN A 213 18.39 20.20 30.06
C ASN A 213 17.48 19.25 29.27
N ARG A 214 17.25 19.46 27.96
CA ARG A 214 16.35 18.61 27.15
C ARG A 214 17.04 17.43 26.45
N TYR A 215 18.38 17.38 26.46
CA TYR A 215 19.19 16.31 25.86
C TYR A 215 20.27 15.78 26.82
N GLY A 216 20.08 16.01 28.12
CA GLY A 216 21.14 15.97 29.13
C GLY A 216 21.49 14.63 29.79
N ASP A 217 21.02 13.47 29.31
CA ASP A 217 21.38 12.18 29.95
C ASP A 217 22.17 11.21 29.05
N ASP A 218 22.29 11.47 27.74
CA ASP A 218 22.96 10.54 26.81
C ASP A 218 24.39 10.98 26.48
N ALA A 219 24.76 12.24 26.76
CA ALA A 219 26.05 12.81 26.35
C ALA A 219 27.20 12.52 27.32
N LEU A 220 26.90 12.14 28.57
CA LEU A 220 27.90 11.99 29.63
C LEU A 220 28.73 10.70 29.50
N GLU A 221 28.29 9.72 28.70
CA GLU A 221 29.08 8.51 28.45
C GLU A 221 30.09 8.68 27.29
N SER A 222 29.90 9.69 26.43
CA SER A 222 30.76 9.87 25.24
C SER A 222 31.98 10.79 25.47
N VAL A 223 31.97 11.62 26.52
CA VAL A 223 33.12 12.48 26.86
C VAL A 223 34.21 11.69 27.62
N GLY A 224 33.84 10.60 28.30
CA GLY A 224 34.77 9.77 29.08
C GLY A 224 35.65 8.78 28.28
N TYR A 225 35.45 8.67 26.96
CA TYR A 225 36.27 7.82 26.08
C TYR A 225 37.39 8.59 25.38
N HIS A 226 37.22 9.90 25.17
CA HIS A 226 38.18 10.69 24.39
C HIS A 226 39.39 11.20 25.21
N ASP A 227 39.24 11.37 26.53
CA ASP A 227 40.32 11.82 27.42
C ASP A 227 41.23 10.69 27.95
N ARG A 228 40.83 9.42 27.81
CA ARG A 228 41.66 8.29 28.26
C ARG A 228 42.74 7.85 27.26
N MET A 229 42.76 8.42 26.06
CA MET A 229 43.74 8.08 25.01
C MET A 229 44.85 9.15 24.83
N LEU A 230 44.81 10.24 25.60
CA LEU A 230 45.76 11.35 25.49
C LEU A 230 46.61 11.59 26.75
N GLN A 231 46.45 10.79 27.81
CA GLN A 231 47.40 10.74 28.93
C GLN A 231 47.74 9.28 29.29
N LYS A 232 48.95 8.89 28.88
CA LYS A 232 49.71 7.64 29.11
C LYS A 232 49.60 6.54 28.06
#